data_AF-A0A1J3EW82-F1
#
_entry.id   AF-A0A1J3EW82-F1
#
_cell.length_a   1.000
_cell.length_b   1.000
_cell.length_c   1.000
_cell.angle_alpha   90.00
_cell.angle_beta   90.00
_cell.angle_gamma   90.00
#
_symmetry.space_group_name_H-M   'P 1'
#
loop_
_entity.id
_entity.type
_entity.pdbx_description
1 polymer ?
#
loop_
_entity_poly.entity_id
_entity_poly.type
_entity_poly.pdbx_seq_one_letter_code
_entity_poly.pdbx_strand_id
1 'polypeptide(L)'
;KDGRRVHMIERDLKEPERFMGELMQAGGRLMLAQLGLEDCLEEIDAQAAKSVAIYKDGKHATLPFPEDKRFPYGPVGCLLRNGR
;
A
#
# COMPACT_ATOMS: atom_id res chain seq x y z
N LYS A 1 -9.86 11.55 -13.55
CA LYS A 1 -11.16 12.10 -13.06
C LYS A 1 -12.08 12.20 -14.28
N ASP A 2 -13.23 11.55 -14.22
CA ASP A 2 -13.87 11.03 -15.44
C ASP A 2 -15.24 11.68 -15.72
N GLY A 3 -15.47 12.90 -15.21
CA GLY A 3 -16.70 13.67 -15.44
C GLY A 3 -17.97 13.12 -14.77
N ARG A 4 -17.84 12.15 -13.85
CA ARG A 4 -18.97 11.54 -13.14
C ARG A 4 -19.47 12.43 -11.99
N ARG A 5 -20.80 12.51 -11.81
CA ARG A 5 -21.40 13.04 -10.58
C ARG A 5 -21.45 11.91 -9.54
N VAL A 6 -20.68 12.05 -8.47
CA VAL A 6 -20.51 11.00 -7.45
C VAL A 6 -21.18 11.44 -6.15
N HIS A 7 -21.93 10.53 -5.51
CA HIS A 7 -22.45 10.68 -4.16
C HIS A 7 -21.90 9.52 -3.32
N MET A 8 -21.30 9.83 -2.16
CA MET A 8 -20.68 8.85 -1.27
C MET A 8 -21.48 8.80 0.03
N ILE A 9 -21.82 7.59 0.47
CA ILE A 9 -22.54 7.33 1.72
C ILE A 9 -21.65 6.42 2.55
N GLU A 10 -21.17 6.92 3.68
CA GLU A 10 -20.37 6.20 4.67
C GLU A 10 -21.11 6.29 6.01
N ARG A 11 -21.05 5.23 6.82
CA ARG A 11 -21.71 5.17 8.12
C ARG A 11 -21.02 6.07 9.14
N ASP A 12 -19.68 6.03 9.17
CA ASP A 12 -18.85 6.86 10.05
C ASP A 12 -17.63 7.40 9.28
N LEU A 13 -17.53 8.72 9.20
CA LEU A 13 -16.44 9.41 8.49
C LEU A 13 -15.20 9.63 9.37
N LYS A 14 -15.22 9.18 10.63
CA LYS A 14 -14.06 9.23 11.50
C LYS A 14 -12.98 8.26 11.04
N GLU A 15 -11.76 8.54 11.47
CA GLU A 15 -10.63 7.63 11.29
C GLU A 15 -10.96 6.26 11.94
N PRO A 16 -10.83 5.13 11.21
CA PRO A 16 -11.26 3.83 11.71
C PRO A 16 -10.22 3.20 12.63
N GLU A 17 -10.63 2.55 13.72
CA GLU A 17 -9.71 1.78 14.57
C GLU A 17 -9.69 0.31 14.11
N ARG A 18 -8.72 -0.07 13.26
CA ARG A 18 -8.61 -1.45 12.73
C ARG A 18 -7.21 -1.83 12.26
N PHE A 19 -6.92 -3.14 12.28
CA PHE A 19 -5.66 -3.73 11.78
C PHE A 19 -5.72 -4.17 10.30
N MET A 20 -6.91 -4.28 9.72
CA MET A 20 -7.04 -4.78 8.35
C MET A 20 -6.53 -3.73 7.36
N GLY A 21 -5.83 -4.15 6.31
CA GLY A 21 -5.39 -3.25 5.24
C GLY A 21 -4.12 -2.43 5.56
N GLU A 22 -3.36 -2.82 6.58
CA GLU A 22 -2.11 -2.14 6.97
C GLU A 22 -0.89 -2.49 6.10
N LEU A 23 -1.03 -3.41 5.13
CA LEU A 23 0.01 -3.75 4.17
C LEU A 23 -0.49 -3.52 2.74
N MET A 24 0.07 -2.53 2.06
CA MET A 24 -0.04 -2.30 0.63
C MET A 24 1.05 -3.09 -0.11
N GLN A 25 0.66 -3.97 -1.02
CA GLN A 25 1.61 -4.67 -1.90
C GLN A 25 2.21 -3.72 -2.94
N ALA A 26 3.40 -4.02 -3.47
CA ALA A 26 4.03 -3.20 -4.52
C ALA A 26 3.12 -2.97 -5.73
N GLY A 27 2.37 -3.99 -6.15
CA GLY A 27 1.39 -3.87 -7.24
C GLY A 27 0.21 -2.93 -6.93
N GLY A 28 -0.22 -2.86 -5.66
CA GLY A 28 -1.27 -1.93 -5.24
C GLY A 28 -0.79 -0.48 -5.27
N ARG A 29 0.47 -0.26 -4.84
CA ARG A 29 1.15 1.04 -4.97
C ARG A 29 1.27 1.49 -6.44
N LEU A 30 1.65 0.58 -7.35
CA LEU A 30 1.66 0.88 -8.79
C LEU A 30 0.29 1.35 -9.29
N MET A 31 -0.78 0.71 -8.85
CA MET A 31 -2.14 1.07 -9.25
C MET A 31 -2.55 2.44 -8.69
N LEU A 32 -2.19 2.76 -7.44
CA LEU A 32 -2.40 4.11 -6.88
C LEU A 32 -1.69 5.18 -7.70
N ALA A 33 -0.43 4.95 -8.08
CA ALA A 33 0.31 5.82 -8.98
C ALA A 33 -0.37 6.01 -10.34
N GLN A 34 -0.86 4.93 -10.96
CA GLN A 34 -1.59 4.98 -12.24
C GLN A 34 -2.91 5.75 -12.14
N LEU A 35 -3.55 5.74 -10.96
CA LEU A 35 -4.75 6.54 -10.65
C LEU A 35 -4.44 8.00 -10.30
N GLY A 36 -3.17 8.35 -10.10
CA GLY A 36 -2.74 9.67 -9.64
C GLY A 36 -3.10 9.94 -8.17
N LEU A 37 -3.05 8.91 -7.33
CA LEU A 37 -3.39 8.94 -5.89
C LEU A 37 -2.21 8.48 -5.00
N GLU A 38 -0.99 8.51 -5.51
CA GLU A 38 0.19 8.07 -4.76
C GLU A 38 0.47 8.97 -3.54
N ASP A 39 0.18 10.26 -3.66
CA ASP A 39 0.34 11.27 -2.60
C ASP A 39 -0.41 10.92 -1.31
N CYS A 40 -1.43 10.06 -1.39
CA CYS A 40 -2.14 9.51 -0.24
C CYS A 40 -1.26 8.61 0.67
N LEU A 41 -0.07 8.20 0.21
CA LEU A 41 0.91 7.43 1.00
C LEU A 41 2.00 8.32 1.63
N GLU A 42 1.98 9.63 1.38
CA GLU A 42 2.94 10.59 1.95
C GLU A 42 2.45 11.10 3.31
N GLU A 43 3.37 11.54 4.19
CA GLU A 43 3.06 12.16 5.50
C GLU A 43 2.23 11.29 6.48
N ILE A 44 2.10 9.99 6.25
CA ILE A 44 1.40 9.04 7.14
C ILE A 44 2.35 8.09 7.91
N ASP A 45 3.65 8.41 7.94
CA ASP A 45 4.71 7.56 8.53
C ASP A 45 4.74 6.13 7.96
N ALA A 46 4.40 6.03 6.68
CA ALA A 46 4.38 4.80 5.92
C ALA A 46 5.79 4.20 5.79
N GLN A 47 5.92 2.90 6.05
CA GLN A 47 7.20 2.19 6.03
C GLN A 47 7.34 1.36 4.76
N ALA A 48 8.47 1.48 4.06
CA ALA A 48 8.71 0.72 2.83
C ALA A 48 8.91 -0.79 3.13
N ALA A 49 8.11 -1.64 2.51
CA ALA A 49 8.28 -3.09 2.51
C ALA A 49 9.00 -3.52 1.23
N LYS A 50 10.25 -3.98 1.33
CA LYS A 50 11.08 -4.35 0.16
C LYS A 50 11.02 -5.83 -0.22
N SER A 51 10.63 -6.68 0.72
CA SER A 51 10.60 -8.12 0.57
C SER A 51 9.65 -8.76 1.58
N VAL A 52 9.38 -10.04 1.38
CA VAL A 52 8.74 -10.91 2.36
C VAL A 52 9.73 -12.00 2.76
N ALA A 53 9.93 -12.19 4.06
CA ALA A 53 10.69 -13.32 4.58
C ALA A 53 9.72 -14.45 4.96
N ILE A 54 10.01 -15.66 4.51
CA ILE A 54 9.25 -16.88 4.82
C ILE A 54 10.13 -17.76 5.69
N TYR A 55 9.64 -18.14 6.86
CA TYR A 55 10.29 -19.06 7.79
C TYR A 55 9.48 -20.34 7.88
N LYS A 56 10.13 -21.50 7.74
CA LYS A 56 9.49 -22.81 7.85
C LYS A 56 10.50 -23.87 8.27
N ASP A 57 10.19 -24.62 9.33
CA ASP A 57 10.98 -25.76 9.79
C ASP A 57 12.48 -25.44 10.01
N GLY A 58 12.78 -24.29 10.63
CA GLY A 58 14.16 -23.82 10.85
C GLY A 58 14.89 -23.31 9.59
N LYS A 59 14.24 -23.35 8.43
CA LYS A 59 14.73 -22.77 7.18
C LYS A 59 14.07 -21.41 6.93
N HIS A 60 14.73 -20.56 6.16
CA HIS A 60 14.13 -19.32 5.70
C HIS A 60 14.49 -19.03 4.24
N ALA A 61 13.63 -18.25 3.59
CA ALA A 61 13.88 -17.66 2.30
C ALA A 61 13.36 -16.22 2.30
N THR A 62 14.03 -15.33 1.58
CA THR A 62 13.58 -13.95 1.38
C THR A 62 13.17 -13.78 -0.07
N LEU A 63 11.95 -13.29 -0.28
CA LEU A 63 11.38 -13.00 -1.59
C LEU A 63 11.36 -11.48 -1.76
N PRO A 64 12.38 -10.88 -2.42
CA PRO A 64 12.34 -9.47 -2.76
C PRO A 64 11.24 -9.20 -3.79
N PHE A 65 10.66 -8.01 -3.75
CA PHE A 65 9.84 -7.55 -4.86
C PHE A 65 10.70 -7.39 -6.13
N PRO A 66 10.13 -7.56 -7.34
CA PRO A 66 10.90 -7.54 -8.59
C PRO A 66 11.57 -6.18 -8.82
N GLU A 67 12.84 -6.15 -9.19
CA GLU A 67 13.49 -4.89 -9.59
C GLU A 67 12.96 -4.43 -10.96
N ASP A 68 12.23 -3.31 -11.00
CA ASP A 68 11.72 -2.73 -12.23
C ASP A 68 11.83 -1.20 -12.20
N LYS A 69 12.63 -0.66 -13.13
CA LYS A 69 12.84 0.79 -13.28
C LYS A 69 11.63 1.53 -13.86
N ARG A 70 10.62 0.79 -14.35
CA ARG A 70 9.36 1.37 -14.83
C ARG A 70 8.40 1.72 -13.69
N PHE A 71 8.71 1.33 -12.45
CA PHE A 71 7.94 1.74 -11.29
C PHE A 71 8.28 3.18 -10.89
N PRO A 72 7.33 4.13 -10.95
CA PRO A 72 7.60 5.53 -10.64
C PRO A 72 8.08 5.75 -9.20
N TYR A 73 7.69 4.88 -8.27
CA TYR A 73 8.02 4.96 -6.84
C TYR A 73 8.83 3.77 -6.32
N GLY A 74 9.41 3.02 -7.25
CA GLY A 74 10.10 1.76 -6.97
C GLY A 74 9.13 0.60 -6.69
N PRO A 75 9.56 -0.64 -6.94
CA PRO A 75 8.75 -1.84 -6.75
C PRO A 75 8.76 -2.25 -5.26
N VAL A 76 8.28 -1.38 -4.38
CA VAL A 76 8.21 -1.66 -2.94
C VAL A 76 6.77 -1.57 -2.46
N GLY A 77 6.41 -2.48 -1.56
CA GLY A 77 5.18 -2.35 -0.79
C GLY A 77 5.31 -1.26 0.28
N CYS A 78 4.22 -1.05 1.01
CA CYS A 78 4.14 -0.07 2.08
C CYS A 78 3.35 -0.64 3.26
N LEU A 79 3.92 -0.55 4.46
CA LEU A 79 3.24 -0.77 5.72
C LEU A 79 2.73 0.58 6.23
N LEU A 80 1.47 0.64 6.63
CA LEU A 80 0.81 1.88 7.06
C LEU A 80 -0.18 1.57 8.17
N ARG A 81 -0.53 2.60 8.95
CA ARG A 81 -1.60 2.49 9.93
C ARG A 81 -2.95 2.78 9.25
N ASN A 82 -3.89 1.84 9.31
CA ASN A 82 -5.23 2.02 8.74
C ASN A 82 -6.20 2.59 9.78
N GLY A 83 -5.85 3.80 10.23
CA GLY A 83 -6.56 4.63 11.20
C GLY A 83 -6.00 4.58 12.64
N ARG A 84 -6.40 5.52 13.50
CA ARG A 84 -5.78 5.83 14.81
C ARG A 84 -6.73 5.70 15.98
#